data_AF-A0A1M6W445-F1
#
_entry.id   AF-A0A1M6W445-F1
#
_cell.length_a   1.000
_cell.length_b   1.000
_cell.length_c   1.000
_cell.angle_alpha   90.00
_cell.angle_beta   90.00
_cell.angle_gamma   90.00
#
_symmetry.space_group_name_H-M   'P 1'
#
loop_
_entity.id
_entity.type
_entity.pdbx_description
1 polymer ?
#
loop_
_entity_poly.entity_id
_entity_poly.type
_entity_poly.pdbx_seq_one_letter_code
_entity_poly.pdbx_strand_id
1 'polypeptide(L)'
;MDKHEEKELEAFVDKIMADAPLESPSADFTKNLVQRIEAQQHKEVYQYKPIVPKQVLVLLFIGMVTLTFYFIAQYGLDSDEGWFENLSVEPLFDNVWGWLENYTSSKILMYAVLLFGLLFFVQVPLLKKQLDRNVMLE
;
A
#
# COMPACT_ATOMS: atom_id res chain seq x y z
N MET A 1 -47.80 -16.76 -48.05
CA MET A 1 -48.48 -16.55 -46.75
C MET A 1 -49.31 -15.29 -46.92
N ASP A 2 -50.61 -15.40 -46.72
CA ASP A 2 -51.55 -14.32 -47.03
C ASP A 2 -51.50 -13.28 -45.89
N LYS A 3 -51.51 -11.97 -46.19
CA LYS A 3 -51.35 -10.90 -45.17
C LYS A 3 -52.45 -10.92 -44.09
N HIS A 4 -53.57 -11.54 -44.41
CA HIS A 4 -54.68 -11.74 -43.49
C HIS A 4 -54.37 -12.78 -42.41
N GLU A 5 -53.67 -13.87 -42.74
CA GLU A 5 -53.30 -14.92 -41.80
C GLU A 5 -52.29 -14.41 -40.75
N GLU A 6 -51.36 -13.55 -41.17
CA GLU A 6 -50.34 -12.95 -40.30
C GLU A 6 -50.97 -12.02 -39.24
N LYS A 7 -51.99 -11.26 -39.64
CA LYS A 7 -52.72 -10.34 -38.75
C LYS A 7 -53.61 -11.07 -37.74
N GLU A 8 -54.21 -12.19 -38.13
CA GLU A 8 -54.97 -13.03 -37.19
C GLU A 8 -54.06 -13.73 -36.19
N LEU A 9 -52.86 -14.13 -36.62
CA LEU A 9 -51.85 -14.72 -35.73
C LEU A 9 -51.33 -13.69 -34.71
N GLU A 10 -51.05 -12.46 -35.13
CA GLU A 10 -50.64 -11.36 -34.25
C GLU A 10 -51.74 -11.03 -33.23
N ALA A 11 -52.99 -10.92 -33.67
CA ALA A 11 -54.13 -10.67 -32.77
C ALA A 11 -54.35 -11.82 -31.77
N PHE A 12 -54.05 -13.06 -32.16
CA PHE A 12 -54.12 -14.23 -31.28
C PHE A 12 -53.00 -14.20 -30.22
N VAL A 13 -51.78 -13.86 -30.62
CA VAL A 13 -50.63 -13.72 -29.71
C VAL A 13 -50.87 -12.59 -28.71
N ASP A 14 -51.36 -11.44 -29.16
CA ASP A 14 -51.69 -10.30 -28.29
C ASP A 14 -52.76 -10.67 -27.25
N LYS A 15 -53.78 -11.43 -27.67
CA LYS A 15 -54.83 -11.89 -26.76
C LYS A 15 -54.29 -12.86 -25.70
N ILE A 16 -53.40 -13.76 -26.08
CA ILE A 16 -52.75 -14.69 -25.14
C ILE A 16 -51.84 -13.94 -24.17
N MET A 17 -51.07 -12.95 -24.64
CA MET A 17 -50.22 -12.13 -23.78
C MET A 17 -51.02 -11.22 -22.84
N ALA A 18 -52.18 -10.72 -23.28
CA ALA A 18 -53.05 -9.88 -22.46
C ALA A 18 -53.77 -10.68 -21.35
N ASP A 19 -54.15 -11.93 -21.63
CA ASP A 19 -54.78 -12.84 -20.64
C ASP A 19 -53.74 -13.56 -19.75
N ALA A 20 -52.44 -13.43 -20.05
CA ALA A 20 -51.41 -13.96 -19.19
C ALA A 20 -51.38 -13.18 -17.87
N PRO A 21 -51.52 -13.84 -16.70
CA PRO A 21 -51.43 -13.15 -15.43
C PRO A 21 -50.04 -12.51 -15.31
N LEU A 22 -50.02 -11.20 -15.13
CA LEU A 22 -48.79 -10.48 -14.78
C LEU A 22 -48.32 -11.02 -13.43
N GLU A 23 -47.28 -11.86 -13.45
CA GLU A 23 -46.61 -12.30 -12.24
C GLU A 23 -46.00 -11.06 -11.57
N SER A 24 -46.74 -10.48 -10.62
CA SER A 24 -46.20 -9.40 -9.81
C SER A 24 -45.11 -9.99 -8.93
N PRO A 25 -43.93 -9.36 -8.86
CA PRO A 25 -42.91 -9.80 -7.92
C PRO A 25 -43.49 -9.85 -6.51
N SER A 26 -42.94 -10.72 -5.66
CA SER A 26 -43.36 -10.78 -4.26
C SER A 26 -43.24 -9.40 -3.61
N ALA A 27 -44.11 -9.10 -2.65
CA ALA A 27 -44.11 -7.80 -1.96
C ALA A 27 -42.73 -7.43 -1.38
N ASP A 28 -41.92 -8.44 -1.04
CA ASP A 28 -40.58 -8.30 -0.49
C ASP A 28 -39.45 -8.40 -1.53
N PHE A 29 -39.74 -8.48 -2.82
CA PHE A 29 -38.72 -8.67 -3.86
C PHE A 29 -37.66 -7.57 -3.84
N THR A 30 -38.08 -6.31 -3.78
CA THR A 30 -37.17 -5.16 -3.70
C THR A 30 -36.34 -5.19 -2.42
N LYS A 31 -36.96 -5.57 -1.29
CA LYS A 31 -36.27 -5.67 0.00
C LYS A 31 -35.19 -6.77 -0.03
N ASN A 32 -35.51 -7.93 -0.59
CA ASN A 32 -34.57 -9.05 -0.74
C ASN A 32 -33.44 -8.74 -1.73
N LEU A 33 -33.73 -8.00 -2.80
CA LEU A 33 -32.73 -7.54 -3.76
C LEU A 33 -31.77 -6.55 -3.12
N VAL A 34 -32.28 -5.49 -2.48
CA VAL A 34 -31.45 -4.48 -1.81
C VAL A 34 -30.59 -5.14 -0.73
N GLN A 35 -31.16 -6.04 0.08
CA GLN A 35 -30.41 -6.75 1.11
C GLN A 35 -29.29 -7.63 0.52
N ARG A 36 -29.51 -8.28 -0.63
CA ARG A 36 -28.46 -9.05 -1.33
C ARG A 36 -27.39 -8.15 -1.94
N ILE A 37 -27.78 -7.02 -2.53
CA ILE A 37 -26.86 -6.05 -3.11
C ILE A 37 -25.99 -5.44 -2.02
N GLU A 38 -26.56 -4.98 -0.90
CA GLU A 38 -25.80 -4.45 0.24
C GLU A 38 -24.84 -5.50 0.82
N ALA A 39 -25.31 -6.74 1.01
CA ALA A 39 -24.48 -7.83 1.52
C ALA A 39 -23.31 -8.20 0.59
N GLN A 40 -23.48 -8.02 -0.73
CA GLN A 40 -22.42 -8.23 -1.72
C GLN A 40 -21.48 -7.01 -1.82
N GLN A 41 -22.01 -5.79 -1.75
CA GLN A 41 -21.20 -4.57 -1.75
C GLN A 41 -20.28 -4.48 -0.52
N HIS A 42 -20.74 -4.92 0.66
CA HIS A 42 -19.89 -4.98 1.85
C HIS A 42 -18.73 -5.98 1.73
N LYS A 43 -18.79 -6.96 0.82
CA LYS A 43 -17.71 -7.93 0.58
C LYS A 43 -16.61 -7.40 -0.35
N GLU A 44 -16.91 -6.41 -1.18
CA GLU A 44 -15.96 -5.81 -2.15
C GLU A 44 -15.64 -4.35 -1.84
N VAL A 45 -15.70 -3.95 -0.56
CA VAL A 45 -15.08 -2.69 -0.16
C VAL A 45 -13.58 -2.84 -0.36
N TYR A 46 -13.09 -2.26 -1.46
CA TYR A 46 -11.69 -2.00 -1.76
C TYR A 46 -10.90 -1.76 -0.48
N GLN A 47 -10.30 -2.81 0.08
CA GLN A 47 -9.46 -2.63 1.25
C GLN A 47 -8.24 -1.87 0.78
N TYR A 48 -8.13 -0.62 1.24
CA TYR A 48 -6.97 0.21 0.99
C TYR A 48 -5.74 -0.52 1.53
N LYS A 49 -5.02 -1.19 0.63
CA LYS A 49 -3.75 -1.85 0.94
C LYS A 49 -2.69 -0.75 0.94
N PRO A 50 -2.09 -0.41 2.08
CA PRO A 50 -1.12 0.66 2.14
C PRO A 50 0.05 0.35 1.18
N ILE A 51 0.39 1.33 0.34
CA ILE A 51 1.46 1.22 -0.69
C ILE A 51 2.79 0.79 -0.07
N VAL A 52 3.05 1.21 1.18
CA VAL A 52 4.17 0.72 1.98
C VAL A 52 3.65 0.22 3.34
N PRO A 53 3.80 -1.08 3.64
CA PRO A 53 3.48 -1.62 4.95
C PRO A 53 4.38 -0.98 6.02
N LYS A 54 3.82 -0.67 7.20
CA LYS A 54 4.59 -0.10 8.33
C LYS A 54 5.80 -0.99 8.70
N GLN A 55 5.65 -2.31 8.55
CA GLN A 55 6.70 -3.29 8.80
C GLN A 55 7.93 -3.10 7.89
N VAL A 56 7.72 -2.75 6.62
CA VAL A 56 8.82 -2.52 5.67
C VAL A 56 9.59 -1.26 6.04
N LEU A 57 8.91 -0.19 6.48
CA LEU A 57 9.58 1.02 6.95
C LEU A 57 10.40 0.77 8.22
N VAL A 58 9.90 -0.03 9.16
CA VAL A 58 10.63 -0.41 10.37
C VAL A 58 11.85 -1.26 10.03
N LEU A 59 11.71 -2.24 9.14
CA LEU A 59 12.84 -3.07 8.67
C LEU A 59 13.92 -2.20 8.00
N LEU A 60 13.51 -1.30 7.11
CA LEU A 60 14.40 -0.39 6.39
C LEU A 60 15.13 0.54 7.39
N PHE A 61 14.42 1.04 8.41
CA PHE A 61 15.00 1.90 9.43
C PHE A 61 16.05 1.16 10.26
N ILE A 62 15.74 -0.06 10.71
CA ILE A 62 16.69 -0.92 11.43
C ILE A 62 17.94 -1.17 10.56
N GLY A 63 17.76 -1.50 9.27
CA GLY A 63 18.86 -1.70 8.34
C GLY A 63 19.77 -0.48 8.21
N MET A 64 19.18 0.72 8.10
CA MET A 64 19.96 1.95 8.04
C MET A 64 20.69 2.27 9.35
N VAL A 65 20.06 2.02 10.51
CA VAL A 65 20.71 2.17 11.82
C VAL A 65 21.90 1.22 11.94
N THR A 66 21.74 -0.06 11.58
CA THR A 66 22.83 -1.03 11.62
C THR A 66 23.99 -0.64 10.71
N LEU A 67 23.69 -0.13 9.51
CA LEU A 67 24.69 0.35 8.57
C LEU A 67 25.40 1.60 9.08
N THR A 68 24.67 2.51 9.74
CA THR A 68 25.24 3.69 10.40
C THR A 68 26.22 3.29 11.50
N PHE A 69 25.85 2.33 12.34
CA PHE A 69 26.74 1.80 13.39
C PHE A 69 28.00 1.16 12.80
N TYR A 70 27.87 0.38 11.72
CA TYR A 70 29.01 -0.20 11.03
C TYR A 70 29.97 0.87 10.49
N PHE A 71 29.43 1.91 9.86
CA PHE A 71 30.23 3.01 9.33
C PHE A 71 30.93 3.82 10.42
N ILE A 72 30.28 4.04 11.56
CA ILE A 72 30.89 4.69 12.73
C ILE A 72 31.99 3.81 13.33
N ALA A 73 31.78 2.49 13.41
CA ALA A 73 32.80 1.56 13.89
C ALA A 73 34.07 1.58 13.03
N GLN A 74 33.92 1.54 11.71
CA GLN A 74 35.04 1.39 10.80
C GLN A 74 35.81 2.70 10.55
N TYR A 75 35.11 3.84 10.51
CA TYR A 75 35.70 5.12 10.10
C TYR A 75 35.60 6.22 11.15
N GLY A 76 34.84 6.01 12.22
CA GLY A 76 34.58 6.99 13.28
C GLY A 76 35.58 6.96 14.43
N LEU A 77 36.33 5.86 14.61
CA LEU A 77 37.17 5.62 15.78
C LEU A 77 38.58 6.24 15.73
N ASP A 78 39.07 6.63 14.55
CA ASP A 78 40.37 7.30 14.40
C ASP A 78 40.29 8.82 14.66
N SER A 79 39.40 9.26 15.55
CA SER A 79 39.22 10.69 15.85
C SER A 79 39.37 10.92 17.35
N ASP A 80 40.55 11.42 17.76
CA ASP A 80 40.89 11.86 19.13
C ASP A 80 39.94 12.95 19.70
N GLU A 81 38.95 13.41 18.93
CA GLU A 81 38.03 14.50 19.28
C GLU A 81 36.54 14.14 19.06
N GLY A 82 36.20 12.87 18.79
CA GLY A 82 34.85 12.45 18.43
C GLY A 82 33.98 12.00 19.62
N TRP A 83 32.67 12.29 19.59
CA TRP A 83 31.68 11.80 20.57
C TRP A 83 31.57 10.25 20.69
N PHE A 84 32.28 9.51 19.84
CA PHE A 84 32.26 8.04 19.74
C PHE A 84 33.61 7.38 20.12
N GLU A 85 34.52 8.12 20.77
CA GLU A 85 35.87 7.68 21.16
C GLU A 85 35.89 6.35 21.96
N ASN A 86 34.85 6.07 22.75
CA ASN A 86 34.73 4.86 23.56
C ASN A 86 33.95 3.70 22.88
N LEU A 87 33.51 3.86 21.63
CA LEU A 87 32.70 2.84 20.97
C LEU A 87 33.60 1.85 20.20
N SER A 88 34.39 1.04 20.89
CA SER A 88 35.18 -0.02 20.25
C SER A 88 34.25 -1.12 19.71
N VAL A 89 33.93 -1.06 18.43
CA VAL A 89 33.13 -2.08 17.74
C VAL A 89 34.07 -2.87 16.83
N GLU A 90 34.25 -4.14 17.15
CA GLU A 90 35.10 -5.05 16.39
C GLU A 90 34.45 -5.33 15.02
N PRO A 91 35.14 -5.07 13.90
CA PRO A 91 34.54 -5.22 12.58
C PRO A 91 34.30 -6.71 12.26
N LEU A 92 33.04 -7.14 12.39
CA LEU A 92 32.62 -8.52 12.10
C LEU A 92 32.69 -8.90 10.60
N PHE A 93 33.07 -7.99 9.70
CA PHE A 93 32.95 -8.14 8.24
C PHE A 93 34.21 -7.76 7.43
N ASP A 94 35.40 -8.03 7.95
CA ASP A 94 36.67 -7.67 7.29
C ASP A 94 36.83 -8.20 5.85
N ASN A 95 36.21 -9.33 5.49
CA ASN A 95 36.50 -10.00 4.21
C ASN A 95 35.47 -9.75 3.08
N VAL A 96 34.36 -9.04 3.35
CA VAL A 96 33.25 -8.88 2.37
C VAL A 96 33.33 -7.56 1.59
N TRP A 97 34.06 -6.57 2.13
CA TRP A 97 34.04 -5.19 1.64
C TRP A 97 35.41 -4.67 1.17
N GLY A 98 36.33 -5.56 0.73
CA GLY A 98 37.65 -5.16 0.21
C GLY A 98 37.62 -4.19 -0.98
N TRP A 99 36.48 -4.07 -1.68
CA TRP A 99 36.28 -3.06 -2.72
C TRP A 99 35.98 -1.64 -2.20
N LEU A 100 35.60 -1.52 -0.92
CA LEU A 100 35.28 -0.27 -0.23
C LEU A 100 36.42 0.21 0.68
N GLU A 101 37.43 -0.63 0.95
CA GLU A 101 38.59 -0.28 1.78
C GLU A 101 39.37 0.93 1.23
N ASN A 102 39.41 1.09 -0.09
CA ASN A 102 40.10 2.22 -0.74
C ASN A 102 39.22 3.48 -0.87
N TYR A 103 37.98 3.47 -0.35
CA TYR A 103 37.09 4.61 -0.44
C TYR A 103 37.39 5.63 0.65
N THR A 104 38.17 6.66 0.30
CA THR A 104 38.40 7.83 1.16
C THR A 104 37.37 8.91 0.84
N SER A 105 36.41 9.08 1.75
CA SER A 105 35.43 10.19 1.69
C SER A 105 35.65 11.17 2.84
N SER A 106 35.19 12.41 2.65
CA SER A 106 35.27 13.42 3.71
C SER A 106 34.35 13.04 4.86
N LYS A 107 34.89 13.02 6.10
CA LYS A 107 34.13 12.75 7.34
C LYS A 107 32.86 13.60 7.41
N ILE A 108 32.91 14.86 6.97
CA ILE A 108 31.77 15.78 6.99
C ILE A 108 30.65 15.32 6.04
N LEU A 109 30.99 14.80 4.86
CA LEU A 109 30.02 14.32 3.87
C LEU A 109 29.36 13.04 4.35
N MET A 110 30.15 12.16 4.98
CA MET A 110 29.67 10.93 5.58
C MET A 110 28.65 11.20 6.69
N TYR A 111 28.96 12.11 7.62
CA TYR A 111 28.02 12.52 8.66
C TYR A 111 26.77 13.20 8.09
N ALA A 112 26.92 14.06 7.08
CA ALA A 112 25.80 14.70 6.43
C ALA A 112 24.84 13.68 5.79
N VAL A 113 25.37 12.72 5.02
CA VAL A 113 24.56 11.67 4.37
C VAL A 113 23.85 10.81 5.40
N LEU A 114 24.53 10.40 6.48
CA LEU A 114 23.92 9.62 7.56
C LEU A 114 22.79 10.39 8.25
N LEU A 115 23.01 11.66 8.58
CA LEU A 115 22.02 12.51 9.23
C LEU A 115 20.82 12.78 8.31
N PHE A 116 21.05 13.16 7.05
CA PHE A 116 19.98 13.38 6.08
C PHE A 116 19.22 12.09 5.76
N GLY A 117 19.92 10.95 5.67
CA GLY A 117 19.31 9.64 5.54
C GLY A 117 18.38 9.35 6.72
N LEU A 118 18.85 9.55 7.95
CA LEU A 118 18.03 9.37 9.15
C LEU A 118 16.79 10.26 9.17
N LEU A 119 16.94 11.54 8.82
CA LEU A 119 15.82 12.48 8.73
C LEU A 119 14.80 12.07 7.66
N PHE A 120 15.24 11.55 6.51
CA PHE A 120 14.35 11.07 5.44
C PHE A 120 13.41 9.97 5.96
N PHE A 121 13.92 9.06 6.79
CA PHE A 121 13.11 7.99 7.36
C PHE A 121 12.08 8.46 8.39
N VAL A 122 12.32 9.58 9.05
CA VAL A 122 11.33 10.23 9.94
C VAL A 122 10.28 10.97 9.12
N GLN A 123 10.66 11.54 7.97
CA GLN A 123 9.74 12.27 7.08
C GLN A 123 8.70 11.33 6.42
N VAL A 124 9.10 10.13 6.00
CA VAL A 124 8.21 9.15 5.33
C VAL A 124 6.95 8.79 6.15
N PRO A 125 7.02 8.41 7.44
CA PRO A 125 5.82 8.11 8.24
C PRO A 125 4.98 9.37 8.54
N LEU A 126 5.60 10.55 8.60
CA LEU A 126 4.91 11.83 8.76
C LEU A 126 4.05 12.15 7.54
N LEU A 127 4.61 11.98 6.33
CA LEU A 127 3.89 12.12 5.06
C LEU A 127 2.78 11.08 4.92
N LYS A 128 3.07 9.82 5.27
CA LYS A 128 2.07 8.75 5.28
C LYS A 128 0.88 9.08 6.19
N LYS A 129 1.14 9.62 7.39
CA LYS A 129 0.09 10.00 8.34
C LYS A 129 -0.80 11.13 7.79
N GLN A 130 -0.22 12.09 7.06
CA GLN A 130 -1.03 13.15 6.44
C GLN A 130 -1.87 12.65 5.27
N LEU A 131 -1.33 11.77 4.43
CA LEU A 131 -2.07 11.18 3.31
C LEU A 131 -3.22 10.29 3.80
N ASP A 132 -2.98 9.41 4.77
CA ASP A 132 -4.02 8.56 5.38
C ASP A 132 -5.15 9.39 6.01
N ARG A 133 -4.84 10.57 6.58
CA ARG A 133 -5.84 11.48 7.16
C ARG A 133 -6.74 12.13 6.10
N ASN A 134 -6.18 12.48 4.94
CA ASN A 134 -6.94 13.15 3.89
C ASN A 134 -7.87 12.15 3.15
N VAL A 135 -7.45 10.90 3.01
CA VAL A 135 -8.28 9.82 2.41
C VAL A 135 -9.46 9.40 3.32
N MET A 136 -9.39 9.65 4.63
CA MET A 136 -10.52 9.41 5.55
C MET A 136 -11.56 10.54 5.59
N LEU A 137 -11.30 11.68 4.94
CA LEU A 137 -12.17 12.87 4.97
C LEU A 137 -12.93 13.13 3.65
N GLU A 138 -12.75 12.29 2.64
CA GLU A 138 -13.58 12.19 1.42
C GLU A 138 -14.49 10.95 1.51
#